data_AF-A0A3D2CFL2-F1
#
_entry.id   AF-A0A3D2CFL2-F1
#
_cell.length_a   1.000
_cell.length_b   1.000
_cell.length_c   1.000
_cell.angle_alpha   90.00
_cell.angle_beta   90.00
_cell.angle_gamma   90.00
#
_symmetry.space_group_name_H-M   'P 1'
#
loop_
_entity.id
_entity.type
_entity.pdbx_description
1 polymer ?
#
loop_
_entity_poly.entity_id
_entity_poly.type
_entity_poly.pdbx_seq_one_letter_code
_entity_poly.pdbx_strand_id
1 'polypeptide(L)'
;YLLDAVELVAEHGWRLLPQYRLDPASGTWRHKNWQAPPVRRLTDVQYRAGRLRFSRRVVTESEDILTEHLQEGRDILLSTPSASTPQLVQLNERYEKLRWFPLPGEVHTRLMSGSPADEGALPMGWYA
;
A
#
# COMPACT_ATOMS: atom_id res chain seq x y z
N TYR A 1 -7.04 -17.43 6.03
CA TYR A 1 -6.05 -16.33 5.98
C TYR A 1 -5.91 -15.72 4.58
N LEU A 2 -5.34 -16.41 3.57
CA LEU A 2 -5.02 -15.75 2.29
C LEU A 2 -6.24 -15.15 1.58
N LEU A 3 -7.34 -15.90 1.49
CA LEU A 3 -8.58 -15.39 0.90
C LEU A 3 -9.14 -14.21 1.70
N ASP A 4 -9.20 -14.34 3.03
CA ASP A 4 -9.67 -13.27 3.91
C ASP A 4 -8.81 -12.00 3.80
N ALA A 5 -7.49 -12.14 3.63
CA ALA A 5 -6.58 -11.02 3.46
C ALA A 5 -6.77 -10.35 2.09
N VAL A 6 -7.00 -11.12 1.03
CA VAL A 6 -7.30 -10.59 -0.31
C VAL A 6 -8.63 -9.86 -0.31
N GLU A 7 -9.68 -10.45 0.28
CA GLU A 7 -11.00 -9.85 0.43
C GLU A 7 -10.92 -8.53 1.20
N LEU A 8 -10.24 -8.55 2.35
CA LEU A 8 -10.01 -7.36 3.17
C LEU A 8 -9.31 -6.23 2.39
N VAL A 9 -8.28 -6.55 1.61
CA VAL A 9 -7.56 -5.55 0.80
C VAL A 9 -8.41 -5.07 -0.37
N ALA A 10 -9.21 -5.95 -0.99
CA ALA A 10 -10.11 -5.57 -2.06
C ALA A 10 -11.19 -4.58 -1.56
N GLU A 11 -11.76 -4.83 -0.38
CA GLU A 11 -12.80 -3.99 0.20
C GLU A 11 -12.28 -2.68 0.80
N HIS A 12 -11.14 -2.72 1.49
CA HIS A 12 -10.68 -1.61 2.33
C HIS A 12 -9.30 -1.07 1.96
N GLY A 13 -8.56 -1.71 1.05
CA GLY A 13 -7.21 -1.32 0.66
C GLY A 13 -7.11 0.10 0.08
N TRP A 14 -8.14 0.55 -0.64
CA TRP A 14 -8.22 1.89 -1.22
C TRP A 14 -8.09 3.01 -0.17
N ARG A 15 -8.48 2.74 1.08
CA ARG A 15 -8.44 3.72 2.19
C ARG A 15 -7.02 4.15 2.55
N LEU A 16 -6.00 3.38 2.17
CA LEU A 16 -4.60 3.72 2.41
C LEU A 16 -4.00 4.69 1.38
N LEU A 17 -4.63 4.89 0.23
CA LEU A 17 -4.07 5.72 -0.85
C LEU A 17 -3.64 7.15 -0.43
N PRO A 18 -4.33 7.85 0.50
CA PRO A 18 -3.87 9.14 1.03
C PRO A 18 -2.51 9.09 1.74
N GLN A 19 -2.08 7.90 2.18
CA GLN A 19 -0.76 7.70 2.79
C GLN A 19 0.35 7.43 1.77
N TYR A 20 0.02 7.29 0.49
CA TYR A 20 0.97 7.05 -0.58
C TYR A 20 1.18 8.28 -1.46
N ARG A 21 2.33 8.29 -2.13
CA ARG A 21 2.70 9.25 -3.16
C ARG A 21 2.81 8.52 -4.50
N LEU A 22 2.18 9.09 -5.53
CA LEU A 22 2.28 8.65 -6.91
C LEU A 22 3.34 9.49 -7.63
N ASP A 23 4.24 8.81 -8.34
CA ASP A 23 5.10 9.41 -9.35
C ASP A 23 4.48 9.17 -10.75
N PRO A 24 3.91 10.20 -11.40
CA PRO A 24 3.29 10.06 -12.72
C PRO A 24 4.24 9.65 -13.85
N ALA A 25 5.54 9.92 -13.70
CA ALA A 25 6.51 9.60 -14.74
C ALA A 25 6.79 8.09 -14.79
N SER A 26 6.85 7.45 -13.62
CA SER A 26 7.14 6.01 -13.49
C SER A 26 5.91 5.14 -13.20
N GLY A 27 4.79 5.74 -12.80
CA GLY A 27 3.60 5.03 -12.33
C GLY A 27 3.78 4.38 -10.95
N THR A 28 4.87 4.69 -10.24
CA THR A 28 5.17 4.04 -8.96
C THR A 28 4.44 4.70 -7.80
N TRP A 29 3.97 3.86 -6.87
CA TRP A 29 3.37 4.28 -5.61
C TRP A 29 4.33 4.02 -4.46
N ARG A 30 4.48 5.00 -3.57
CA ARG A 30 5.37 4.88 -2.41
C ARG A 30 4.70 5.41 -1.15
N HIS A 31 4.70 4.63 -0.09
CA HIS A 31 4.20 5.09 1.20
C HIS A 31 4.99 6.32 1.68
N LYS A 32 4.31 7.31 2.27
CA LYS A 32 4.94 8.56 2.73
C LYS A 32 6.03 8.37 3.78
N ASN A 33 5.91 7.32 4.59
CA ASN A 33 6.89 6.94 5.61
C ASN A 33 7.85 5.86 5.12
N TRP A 34 7.89 5.58 3.81
CA TRP A 34 8.83 4.62 3.25
C TRP A 34 10.27 5.06 3.54
N GLN A 35 11.02 4.17 4.16
CA GLN A 35 12.45 4.30 4.34
C GLN A 35 13.13 3.29 3.43
N ALA A 36 14.15 3.73 2.69
CA ALA A 36 14.93 2.81 1.88
C ALA A 36 15.55 1.75 2.80
N PRO A 37 15.41 0.45 2.50
CA PRO A 37 16.07 -0.57 3.27
C PRO A 37 17.59 -0.31 3.24
N PRO A 38 18.31 -0.66 4.32
CA PRO A 38 19.75 -0.49 4.35
C PRO A 38 20.38 -1.21 3.15
N VAL A 39 21.22 -0.49 2.40
CA VAL A 39 21.90 -1.03 1.22
C VAL A 39 22.78 -2.19 1.67
N ARG A 40 22.48 -3.39 1.19
CA ARG A 40 23.35 -4.55 1.40
C ARG A 40 24.62 -4.36 0.60
N ARG A 41 25.77 -4.45 1.25
CA ARG A 41 27.07 -4.35 0.61
C ARG A 41 27.56 -5.74 0.24
N LEU A 42 28.32 -5.85 -0.84
CA LEU A 42 28.99 -7.12 -1.17
C LEU A 42 29.96 -7.55 -0.05
N THR A 43 30.49 -6.61 0.72
CA THR A 43 31.30 -6.88 1.92
C THR A 43 30.54 -7.62 3.03
N ASP A 44 29.20 -7.62 3.00
CA ASP A 44 28.35 -8.32 3.96
C ASP A 44 28.15 -9.80 3.61
N VAL A 45 28.72 -10.23 2.47
CA VAL A 45 28.64 -11.58 1.94
C VAL A 45 30.04 -12.21 2.01
N GLN A 46 30.16 -13.34 2.71
CA GLN A 46 31.41 -14.08 2.83
C GLN A 46 31.23 -15.49 2.28
N TYR A 47 32.20 -15.95 1.49
CA TYR A 47 32.27 -17.33 1.05
C TYR A 47 33.43 -18.01 1.76
N ARG A 48 33.15 -18.95 2.67
CA ARG A 48 34.17 -19.68 3.44
C ARG A 48 33.85 -21.17 3.42
N ALA A 49 34.87 -22.00 3.16
CA ALA A 49 34.77 -23.46 3.15
C ALA A 49 33.61 -24.00 2.28
N GLY A 50 33.43 -23.43 1.07
CA GLY A 50 32.36 -23.83 0.15
C GLY A 50 30.95 -23.36 0.55
N ARG A 51 30.80 -22.53 1.59
CA ARG A 51 29.51 -22.05 2.09
C ARG A 51 29.41 -20.53 2.04
N LEU A 52 28.27 -20.05 1.53
CA LEU A 52 27.89 -18.64 1.55
C LEU A 52 27.36 -18.28 2.96
N ARG A 53 27.93 -17.23 3.55
CA ARG A 53 27.50 -16.64 4.81
C ARG A 53 27.12 -15.19 4.59
N PHE A 54 25.96 -14.79 5.08
CA PHE A 54 25.51 -13.40 5.08
C PHE A 54 24.65 -13.17 6.32
N SER A 55 24.59 -11.91 6.76
CA SER A 55 23.66 -11.47 7.80
C SER A 55 22.22 -11.69 7.30
N ARG A 56 21.59 -12.76 7.78
CA ARG A 56 20.20 -13.11 7.51
C ARG A 56 19.38 -12.78 8.76
N ARG A 57 18.73 -11.62 8.78
CA ARG A 57 17.56 -11.42 9.65
C ARG A 57 16.37 -12.07 8.97
N VAL A 58 16.16 -13.35 9.23
CA VAL A 58 14.85 -13.97 9.00
C VAL A 58 14.25 -14.19 10.37
N VAL A 59 13.27 -13.36 10.68
CA VAL A 59 12.33 -13.62 11.76
C VAL A 59 11.25 -14.48 11.13
N THR A 60 11.11 -15.71 11.62
CA THR A 60 10.01 -16.60 11.24
C THR A 60 9.18 -16.82 12.49
N GLU A 61 7.87 -16.65 12.37
CA GLU A 61 6.90 -16.90 13.43
C GLU A 61 6.08 -18.16 13.12
N SER A 62 5.34 -18.66 14.10
CA SER A 62 4.36 -19.74 13.89
C SER A 62 3.22 -19.27 12.97
N GLU A 63 2.55 -20.20 12.31
CA GLU A 63 1.34 -19.92 11.53
C GLU A 63 0.19 -19.40 12.40
N ASP A 64 0.20 -19.66 13.71
CA ASP A 64 -0.82 -19.20 14.65
C ASP A 64 -0.96 -17.65 14.65
N ILE A 65 0.14 -16.94 14.37
CA ILE A 65 0.20 -15.47 14.29
C ILE A 65 -0.60 -14.92 13.10
N LEU A 66 -0.90 -15.72 12.07
CA LEU A 66 -1.62 -15.25 10.89
C LEU A 66 -2.99 -14.65 11.24
N THR A 67 -3.68 -15.19 12.24
CA THR A 67 -4.97 -14.64 12.68
C THR A 67 -4.80 -13.23 13.26
N GLU A 68 -3.75 -13.01 14.05
CA GLU A 68 -3.43 -11.71 14.64
C GLU A 68 -3.03 -10.70 13.56
N HIS A 69 -2.21 -11.10 12.58
CA HIS A 69 -1.86 -10.24 11.45
C HIS A 69 -3.07 -9.86 10.58
N LEU A 70 -4.06 -10.76 10.44
CA LEU A 70 -5.30 -10.42 9.73
C LEU A 70 -6.05 -9.33 10.48
N GLN A 71 -6.15 -9.45 11.81
CA GLN A 71 -6.82 -8.47 12.65
C GLN A 71 -6.08 -7.13 12.66
N GLU A 72 -4.76 -7.15 12.80
CA GLU A 72 -3.92 -5.94 12.73
C GLU A 72 -4.08 -5.24 11.37
N GLY A 73 -4.10 -6.00 10.27
CA GLY A 73 -4.38 -5.49 8.94
C GLY A 73 -5.75 -4.81 8.85
N ARG A 74 -6.80 -5.42 9.43
CA ARG A 74 -8.15 -4.83 9.50
C ARG A 74 -8.12 -3.50 10.25
N ASP A 75 -7.50 -3.48 11.42
CA ASP A 75 -7.44 -2.29 12.27
C ASP A 75 -6.70 -1.14 11.55
N ILE A 76 -5.59 -1.45 10.84
CA ILE A 76 -4.86 -0.47 10.03
C ILE A 76 -5.74 0.08 8.90
N LEU A 77 -6.41 -0.79 8.14
CA LEU A 77 -7.22 -0.39 6.98
C LEU A 77 -8.48 0.39 7.37
N LEU A 78 -9.09 0.02 8.49
CA LEU A 78 -10.31 0.62 9.01
C LEU A 78 -10.05 1.84 9.90
N SER A 79 -8.80 2.07 10.30
CA SER A 79 -8.41 3.26 11.04
C SER A 79 -8.79 4.53 10.30
N THR A 80 -9.16 5.56 11.06
CA THR A 80 -9.38 6.89 10.51
C THR A 80 -8.06 7.41 9.96
N PRO A 81 -8.02 7.93 8.71
CA PRO A 81 -6.82 8.52 8.16
C PRO A 81 -6.31 9.59 9.13
N SER A 82 -5.08 9.41 9.60
CA SER A 82 -4.36 10.45 10.35
C SER A 82 -4.45 11.77 9.57
N ALA A 83 -4.38 12.93 10.26
CA ALA A 83 -4.46 14.30 9.73
C ALA A 83 -3.37 14.70 8.70
N SER A 84 -2.77 13.70 8.05
CA SER A 84 -1.84 13.81 6.96
C SER A 84 -2.51 14.39 5.72
N THR A 85 -1.98 15.50 5.26
CA THR A 85 -2.33 16.06 3.96
C THR A 85 -1.92 15.09 2.85
N PRO A 86 -2.84 14.69 1.94
CA PRO A 86 -2.52 13.83 0.81
C PRO A 86 -1.66 14.57 -0.22
N GLN A 87 -0.96 13.82 -1.09
CA GLN A 87 -0.32 14.42 -2.25
C GLN A 87 -1.38 14.91 -3.24
N LEU A 88 -1.23 16.15 -3.71
CA LEU A 88 -1.94 16.64 -4.89
C LEU A 88 -1.16 16.22 -6.13
N VAL A 89 -1.76 15.34 -6.93
CA VAL A 89 -1.17 14.84 -8.17
C VAL A 89 -1.88 15.52 -9.34
N GLN A 90 -1.10 16.15 -10.21
CA GLN A 90 -1.61 16.65 -11.49
C GLN A 90 -1.15 15.72 -12.60
N LEU A 91 -2.10 15.05 -13.23
CA LEU A 91 -1.86 14.25 -14.42
C LEU A 91 -2.14 15.11 -15.65
N ASN A 92 -1.38 14.88 -16.72
CA ASN A 92 -1.73 15.45 -18.02
C ASN A 92 -2.84 14.63 -18.68
N GLU A 93 -3.41 15.18 -19.75
CA GLU A 93 -4.57 14.57 -20.43
C GLU A 93 -4.32 13.13 -20.90
N ARG A 94 -3.11 12.81 -21.36
CA ARG A 94 -2.79 11.44 -21.81
C ARG A 94 -2.85 10.42 -20.68
N TYR A 95 -2.38 10.77 -19.48
CA TYR A 95 -2.40 9.87 -18.33
C TYR A 95 -3.79 9.81 -17.71
N GLU A 96 -4.52 10.91 -17.71
CA GLU A 96 -5.90 10.96 -17.22
C GLU A 96 -6.81 10.01 -18.01
N LYS A 97 -6.66 9.95 -19.35
CA LYS A 97 -7.41 9.03 -20.22
C LYS A 97 -7.14 7.54 -19.96
N LEU A 98 -6.02 7.20 -19.34
CA LEU A 98 -5.63 5.82 -19.03
C LEU A 98 -5.86 5.45 -17.56
N ARG A 99 -6.40 6.38 -16.77
CA ARG A 99 -6.52 6.23 -15.32
C ARG A 99 -7.73 5.37 -14.98
N TRP A 100 -7.45 4.23 -14.34
CA TRP A 100 -8.44 3.30 -13.81
C TRP A 100 -8.33 3.16 -12.28
N PHE A 101 -7.64 4.10 -11.61
CA PHE A 101 -7.42 4.13 -10.15
C PHE A 101 -7.61 5.56 -9.59
N PRO A 102 -8.09 5.72 -8.34
CA PRO A 102 -8.31 7.04 -7.74
C PRO A 102 -6.99 7.66 -7.27
N LEU A 103 -6.93 9.00 -7.23
CA LEU A 103 -5.77 9.74 -6.73
C LEU A 103 -5.81 9.88 -5.20
N PRO A 104 -4.65 10.05 -4.53
CA PRO A 104 -4.60 10.21 -3.07
C PRO A 104 -5.51 11.32 -2.53
N GLY A 105 -5.58 12.45 -3.25
CA GLY A 105 -6.44 13.59 -2.89
C GLY A 105 -7.93 13.28 -3.01
N GLU A 106 -8.36 12.58 -4.06
CA GLU A 106 -9.76 12.19 -4.28
C GLU A 106 -10.25 11.28 -3.15
N VAL A 107 -9.45 10.29 -2.79
CA VAL A 107 -9.73 9.37 -1.68
C VAL A 107 -9.79 10.09 -0.35
N HIS A 108 -8.86 11.02 -0.11
CA HIS A 108 -8.86 11.81 1.12
C HIS A 108 -10.13 12.64 1.27
N THR A 109 -10.52 13.38 0.23
CA THR A 109 -11.77 14.16 0.23
C THR A 109 -12.98 13.26 0.49
N ARG A 110 -13.03 12.08 -0.13
CA ARG A 110 -14.09 11.09 0.09
C ARG A 110 -14.17 10.62 1.54
N LEU A 111 -13.04 10.24 2.13
CA LEU A 111 -12.97 9.81 3.54
C LEU A 111 -13.36 10.92 4.51
N MET A 112 -13.05 12.19 4.21
CA MET A 112 -13.45 13.33 5.04
C MET A 112 -14.94 13.68 4.88
N SER A 113 -15.52 13.41 3.72
CA SER A 113 -16.94 13.70 3.42
C SER A 113 -17.95 12.71 4.04
N GLY A 114 -17.48 11.53 4.49
CA GLY A 114 -18.31 10.55 5.20
C GLY A 114 -19.46 9.94 4.41
N SER A 115 -19.47 10.01 3.06
CA SER A 115 -20.57 9.46 2.25
C SER A 115 -20.54 7.93 2.22
N PRO A 116 -21.57 7.23 2.74
CA PRO A 116 -21.60 5.76 2.86
C PRO A 116 -22.07 5.05 1.58
N ALA A 117 -22.48 5.78 0.53
CA ALA A 117 -23.22 5.21 -0.61
C ALA A 117 -22.39 4.34 -1.58
N ASP A 118 -21.12 4.10 -1.29
CA ASP A 118 -20.16 3.75 -2.32
C ASP A 118 -19.06 2.78 -1.80
N GLU A 119 -19.29 2.08 -0.68
CA GLU A 119 -18.28 1.26 0.05
C GLU A 119 -17.53 0.19 -0.79
N GLY A 120 -17.96 -0.11 -2.01
CA GLY A 120 -17.20 -0.89 -2.99
C GLY A 120 -17.33 -0.42 -4.44
N ALA A 121 -17.98 0.72 -4.68
CA ALA A 121 -18.16 1.24 -6.03
C ALA A 121 -17.05 2.25 -6.35
N LEU A 122 -16.23 1.89 -7.33
CA LEU A 122 -15.46 2.87 -8.09
C LEU A 122 -16.49 3.79 -8.77
N PRO A 123 -16.26 5.12 -8.82
CA PRO A 123 -17.23 6.06 -9.37
C PRO A 123 -17.72 5.62 -10.76
N MET A 124 -19.02 5.77 -11.02
CA MET A 124 -19.60 5.38 -12.31
C MET A 124 -18.90 6.11 -13.47
N GLY A 125 -18.30 5.32 -14.37
CA GLY A 125 -17.36 5.76 -15.41
C GLY A 125 -16.14 4.82 -15.57
N TRP A 126 -16.07 3.78 -14.72
CA TRP A 126 -14.89 2.91 -14.55
C TRP A 126 -15.16 1.46 -14.96
N TYR A 127 -16.30 1.20 -15.60
CA TYR A 127 -16.52 0.02 -16.42
C TYR A 127 -16.35 0.45 -17.88
N ALA A 128 -15.42 -0.20 -18.58
CA ALA A 128 -15.22 -0.03 -20.01
C ALA A 128 -16.52 -0.32 -20.80
#